data_AF-A0A6V7LLI9-F1
#
_entry.id   AF-A0A6V7LLI9-F1
#
_cell.length_a   1.000
_cell.length_b   1.000
_cell.length_c   1.000
_cell.angle_alpha   90.00
_cell.angle_beta   90.00
_cell.angle_gamma   90.00
#
_symmetry.space_group_name_H-M   'P 1'
#
loop_
_entity.id
_entity.type
_entity.pdbx_description
1 polymer ?
#
loop_
_entity_poly.entity_id
_entity_poly.type
_entity_poly.pdbx_seq_one_letter_code
_entity_poly.pdbx_strand_id
1 'polypeptide(L)'
;PRGKRAHFYVYCSAPCKSIQTGKLRVRCSSCGSGAVTVDRDPQSWPDVLQPNRITVHCENDSCERSSSSTAAESLVPYAQFYFKCANHPSRGESDEAIPLYHIRPNLRKIPCLACTDVKDVVLVFPCEAAHVTCLDCFKDYCIVKLGERHFDFDESNGYYTLPCPAGCANSYIREVHHFRLLDQHQYEQYQRFGAEEFVLRAGGILCPQPDCGMGLIPPDPKDVLNEEECRKIQCIGGCNYVFCRRCLNGYHVGDCGEVQQTSSSAQGKGYSVDPDRVKDAKWDEASKRTIQKSTKPCPKCRTPTERDGGCMHIVCTRAGCGFQWCWVCQTPWTRECMGNHWFG
;
A
#
# COMPACT_ATOMS: atom_id res chain seq x y z
N PRO A 1 -17.89 18.29 -19.86
CA PRO A 1 -16.41 18.13 -19.78
C PRO A 1 -16.03 16.75 -19.23
N ARG A 2 -15.57 15.82 -20.08
CA ARG A 2 -15.17 14.48 -19.68
C ARG A 2 -13.88 14.57 -18.86
N GLY A 3 -14.01 14.76 -17.55
CA GLY A 3 -12.89 14.80 -16.61
C GLY A 3 -12.02 13.55 -16.76
N LYS A 4 -10.70 13.73 -16.70
CA LYS A 4 -9.70 12.67 -16.83
C LYS A 4 -10.02 11.58 -15.81
N ARG A 5 -10.58 10.44 -16.26
CA ARG A 5 -10.94 9.30 -15.42
C ARG A 5 -9.69 8.50 -15.08
N ALA A 6 -8.84 9.03 -14.20
CA ALA A 6 -7.70 8.29 -13.69
C ALA A 6 -8.18 7.25 -12.68
N HIS A 7 -7.72 6.01 -12.82
CA HIS A 7 -8.05 4.91 -11.92
C HIS A 7 -6.92 4.58 -10.94
N PHE A 8 -5.72 5.12 -11.18
CA PHE A 8 -4.55 4.92 -10.33
C PHE A 8 -4.31 6.14 -9.45
N TYR A 9 -4.02 5.88 -8.18
CA TYR A 9 -3.62 6.89 -7.20
C TYR A 9 -2.21 6.56 -6.72
N VAL A 10 -1.42 7.61 -6.52
CA VAL A 10 -0.03 7.49 -6.07
C VAL A 10 0.26 8.50 -4.97
N TYR A 11 1.19 8.16 -4.09
CA TYR A 11 1.84 9.15 -3.25
C TYR A 11 3.05 9.74 -4.01
N CYS A 12 3.02 11.05 -4.23
CA CYS A 12 4.12 11.78 -4.86
C CYS A 12 4.98 12.43 -3.76
N SER A 13 6.22 11.94 -3.59
CA SER A 13 7.15 12.43 -2.56
C SER A 13 7.64 13.85 -2.83
N ALA A 14 7.83 14.23 -4.09
CA ALA A 14 8.17 15.58 -4.50
C ALA A 14 7.72 15.85 -5.96
N PRO A 15 7.24 17.05 -6.29
CA PRO A 15 7.06 18.22 -5.43
C PRO A 15 5.73 18.21 -4.64
N CYS A 16 4.80 17.30 -4.94
CA CYS A 16 3.43 17.42 -4.43
C CYS A 16 3.28 17.10 -2.94
N LYS A 17 4.12 16.21 -2.38
CA LYS A 17 4.02 15.73 -0.98
C LYS A 17 2.60 15.32 -0.58
N SER A 18 1.88 14.70 -1.51
CA SER A 18 0.45 14.41 -1.37
C SER A 18 0.03 13.32 -2.35
N ILE A 19 -1.19 12.84 -2.17
CA ILE A 19 -1.80 11.85 -3.05
C ILE A 19 -2.26 12.54 -4.32
N GLN A 20 -1.90 11.93 -5.44
CA GLN A 20 -2.19 12.42 -6.77
C GLN A 20 -2.70 11.28 -7.63
N THR A 21 -3.31 11.62 -8.77
CA THR A 21 -3.55 10.62 -9.81
C THR A 21 -2.22 10.14 -10.39
N GLY A 22 -2.08 8.83 -10.59
CA GLY A 22 -0.90 8.19 -11.14
C GLY A 22 -1.03 7.89 -12.63
N LYS A 23 0.12 7.79 -13.30
CA LYS A 23 0.25 7.22 -14.65
C LYS A 23 1.07 5.95 -14.58
N LEU A 24 0.49 4.83 -15.00
CA LEU A 24 1.19 3.56 -15.18
C LEU A 24 2.14 3.66 -16.38
N ARG A 25 3.35 3.19 -16.20
CA ARG A 25 4.41 3.08 -17.20
C ARG A 25 5.01 1.68 -17.16
N VAL A 26 5.63 1.29 -18.26
CA VAL A 26 6.29 0.00 -18.41
C VAL A 26 7.66 0.22 -19.05
N ARG A 27 8.65 -0.57 -18.63
CA ARG A 27 9.98 -0.66 -19.23
C ARG A 27 10.44 -2.11 -19.22
N CYS A 28 11.47 -2.43 -20.01
CA CYS A 28 12.12 -3.73 -19.99
C CYS A 28 12.81 -3.93 -18.64
N SER A 29 12.56 -5.06 -17.97
CA SER A 29 13.21 -5.40 -16.70
C SER A 29 14.73 -5.58 -16.84
N SER A 30 15.21 -5.97 -18.03
CA SER A 30 16.62 -6.29 -18.26
C SER A 30 17.46 -5.06 -18.60
N CYS A 31 16.98 -4.17 -19.48
CA CYS A 31 17.76 -3.01 -19.95
C CYS A 31 17.19 -1.65 -19.55
N GLY A 32 16.02 -1.60 -18.89
CA GLY A 32 15.37 -0.35 -18.48
C GLY A 32 14.74 0.48 -19.61
N SER A 33 14.86 0.05 -20.88
CA SER A 33 14.27 0.77 -22.01
C SER A 33 12.74 0.82 -21.93
N GLY A 34 12.17 2.00 -22.21
CA GLY A 34 10.72 2.20 -22.33
C GLY A 34 10.14 1.78 -23.69
N ALA A 35 10.98 1.43 -24.67
CA ALA A 35 10.55 0.95 -25.98
C ALA A 35 10.22 -0.55 -25.92
N VAL A 36 9.10 -0.86 -25.26
CA VAL A 36 8.62 -2.23 -25.07
C VAL A 36 7.15 -2.37 -25.46
N THR A 37 6.81 -3.53 -26.00
CA THR A 37 5.42 -3.96 -26.22
C THR A 37 5.14 -5.16 -25.32
N VAL A 38 4.07 -5.09 -24.53
CA VAL A 38 3.66 -6.20 -23.65
C VAL A 38 2.94 -7.28 -24.45
N ASP A 39 3.22 -8.56 -24.15
CA ASP A 39 2.56 -9.68 -24.84
C ASP A 39 1.09 -9.85 -24.38
N ARG A 40 0.78 -9.37 -23.18
CA ARG A 40 -0.58 -9.29 -22.63
C ARG A 40 -0.74 -8.03 -21.81
N ASP A 41 -1.89 -7.39 -21.93
CA ASP A 41 -2.26 -6.26 -21.08
C ASP A 41 -2.40 -6.69 -19.59
N PRO A 42 -1.97 -5.85 -18.63
CA PRO A 42 -2.21 -6.08 -17.21
C PRO A 42 -3.70 -6.06 -16.90
N GLN A 43 -4.14 -6.94 -16.00
CA GLN A 43 -5.55 -7.06 -15.61
C GLN A 43 -5.77 -6.77 -14.13
N SER A 44 -4.71 -6.73 -13.33
CA SER A 44 -4.81 -6.64 -11.88
C SER A 44 -3.57 -6.00 -11.25
N TRP A 45 -3.67 -5.60 -9.98
CA TRP A 45 -2.54 -5.09 -9.22
C TRP A 45 -1.36 -6.08 -9.12
N PRO A 46 -1.57 -7.39 -8.88
CA PRO A 46 -0.48 -8.37 -8.93
C PRO A 46 0.33 -8.37 -10.23
N ASP A 47 -0.31 -8.14 -11.39
CA ASP A 47 0.40 -8.11 -12.68
C ASP A 47 1.39 -6.96 -12.80
N VAL A 48 1.17 -5.85 -12.07
CA VAL A 48 2.02 -4.65 -12.13
C VAL A 48 2.91 -4.47 -10.90
N LEU A 49 2.61 -5.14 -9.78
CA LEU A 49 3.39 -5.05 -8.55
C LEU A 49 4.40 -6.21 -8.40
N GLN A 50 4.08 -7.41 -8.90
CA GLN A 50 4.97 -8.55 -8.80
C GLN A 50 5.91 -8.63 -10.01
N PRO A 51 7.19 -8.96 -9.81
CA PRO A 51 8.12 -9.14 -10.93
C PRO A 51 7.76 -10.38 -11.76
N ASN A 52 8.23 -10.41 -13.00
CA ASN A 52 8.16 -11.58 -13.90
C ASN A 52 6.75 -12.11 -14.19
N ARG A 53 5.74 -11.23 -14.22
CA ARG A 53 4.33 -11.58 -14.47
C ARG A 53 3.91 -11.48 -15.93
N ILE A 54 4.48 -10.52 -16.65
CA ILE A 54 4.14 -10.19 -18.05
C ILE A 54 5.44 -10.09 -18.83
N THR A 55 5.52 -10.79 -19.95
CA THR A 55 6.65 -10.74 -20.88
C THR A 55 6.51 -9.57 -21.85
N VAL A 56 7.64 -9.12 -22.41
CA VAL A 56 7.68 -8.01 -23.37
C VAL A 56 8.52 -8.34 -24.59
N HIS A 57 8.15 -7.75 -25.71
CA HIS A 57 9.06 -7.52 -26.83
C HIS A 57 9.80 -6.19 -26.61
N CYS A 58 11.12 -6.26 -26.41
CA CYS A 58 11.97 -5.08 -26.26
C CYS A 58 12.55 -4.66 -27.62
N GLU A 59 12.38 -3.40 -28.00
CA GLU A 59 12.91 -2.82 -29.24
C GLU A 59 14.36 -2.32 -29.11
N ASN A 60 14.96 -2.42 -27.92
CA ASN A 60 16.36 -2.04 -27.73
C ASN A 60 17.28 -3.17 -28.22
N ASP A 61 18.00 -2.93 -29.31
CA ASP A 61 18.95 -3.89 -29.91
C ASP A 61 20.10 -4.28 -28.96
N SER A 62 20.46 -3.39 -28.04
CA SER A 62 21.47 -3.65 -27.00
C SER A 62 20.90 -4.34 -25.75
N CYS A 63 19.61 -4.68 -25.75
CA CYS A 63 19.02 -5.48 -24.68
C CYS A 63 19.55 -6.91 -24.83
N GLU A 64 20.54 -7.27 -24.01
CA GLU A 64 21.17 -8.58 -24.02
C GLU A 64 20.11 -9.70 -23.96
N ARG A 65 19.82 -10.31 -25.11
CA ARG A 65 19.36 -11.69 -25.17
C ARG A 65 20.59 -12.49 -24.77
N SER A 66 20.82 -12.70 -23.46
CA SER A 66 22.02 -13.40 -22.98
C SER A 66 22.24 -14.66 -23.83
N SER A 67 23.27 -14.60 -24.65
CA SER A 67 23.75 -15.71 -25.45
C SER A 67 24.63 -16.56 -24.55
N SER A 68 24.05 -17.13 -23.49
CA SER A 68 24.68 -18.25 -22.80
C SER A 68 24.48 -19.48 -23.68
N SER A 69 25.59 -19.98 -24.21
CA SER A 69 25.73 -21.16 -25.05
C SER A 69 25.43 -22.47 -24.32
N THR A 70 24.23 -22.60 -23.77
CA THR A 70 23.64 -23.87 -23.34
C THR A 70 22.17 -23.84 -23.72
N ALA A 71 21.77 -24.84 -24.51
CA ALA A 71 20.48 -24.90 -25.16
C ALA A 71 19.30 -24.84 -24.16
N ALA A 72 18.24 -24.17 -24.62
CA ALA A 72 16.86 -24.19 -24.11
C ALA A 72 16.54 -23.33 -22.88
N GLU A 73 16.65 -22.01 -23.01
CA GLU A 73 15.60 -21.07 -22.57
C GLU A 73 15.88 -19.73 -23.26
N SER A 74 15.01 -19.35 -24.20
CA SER A 74 15.05 -17.99 -24.75
C SER A 74 14.85 -17.03 -23.56
N LEU A 75 15.82 -16.17 -23.24
CA LEU A 75 15.64 -15.14 -22.21
C LEU A 75 14.60 -14.13 -22.69
N VAL A 76 13.33 -14.46 -22.47
CA VAL A 76 12.22 -13.57 -22.74
C VAL A 76 12.27 -12.45 -21.69
N PRO A 77 12.47 -11.19 -22.08
CA PRO A 77 12.51 -10.10 -21.13
C PRO A 77 11.11 -9.89 -20.53
N TYR A 78 11.07 -9.47 -19.27
CA TYR A 78 9.83 -9.21 -18.56
C TYR A 78 9.53 -7.71 -18.49
N ALA A 79 8.26 -7.39 -18.31
CA ALA A 79 7.79 -6.05 -18.03
C ALA A 79 8.15 -5.65 -16.59
N GLN A 80 8.78 -4.49 -16.44
CA GLN A 80 8.83 -3.79 -15.17
C GLN A 80 7.86 -2.60 -15.23
N PHE A 81 6.78 -2.69 -14.46
CA PHE A 81 5.84 -1.61 -14.32
C PHE A 81 6.26 -0.65 -13.21
N TYR A 82 5.92 0.62 -13.39
CA TYR A 82 6.18 1.67 -12.41
C TYR A 82 5.17 2.81 -12.61
N PHE A 83 5.03 3.67 -11.61
CA PHE A 83 4.07 4.76 -11.64
C PHE A 83 4.76 6.11 -11.61
N LYS A 84 4.16 7.10 -12.27
CA LYS A 84 4.56 8.51 -12.18
C LYS A 84 3.38 9.36 -11.69
N CYS A 85 3.68 10.46 -11.03
CA CYS A 85 2.66 11.46 -10.71
C CYS A 85 2.13 12.12 -11.99
N ALA A 86 0.80 12.28 -12.09
CA ALA A 86 0.17 12.97 -13.22
C ALA A 86 0.04 14.49 -13.03
N ASN A 87 0.30 14.99 -11.81
CA ASN A 87 0.09 16.39 -11.44
C ASN A 87 1.26 17.33 -11.81
N HIS A 88 2.41 16.77 -12.22
CA HIS A 88 3.55 17.56 -12.70
C HIS A 88 4.19 16.89 -13.93
N PRO A 89 4.93 17.67 -14.74
CA PRO A 89 5.82 17.10 -15.76
C PRO A 89 6.84 16.16 -15.12
N SER A 90 7.22 15.10 -15.84
CA SER A 90 8.17 14.16 -15.29
C SER A 90 9.56 14.78 -15.18
N ARG A 91 10.25 14.53 -14.06
CA ARG A 91 11.58 15.08 -13.76
C ARG A 91 12.74 14.19 -14.19
N GLY A 92 12.46 13.14 -14.96
CA GLY A 92 13.46 12.19 -15.45
C GLY A 92 12.95 10.75 -15.42
N GLU A 93 13.84 9.80 -15.66
CA GLU A 93 13.51 8.37 -15.66
C GLU A 93 13.29 7.80 -14.25
N SER A 94 14.01 8.33 -13.26
CA SER A 94 13.91 7.96 -11.83
C SER A 94 12.76 8.64 -11.08
N ASP A 95 11.97 9.46 -11.77
CA ASP A 95 10.80 10.13 -11.21
C ASP A 95 9.63 9.14 -11.09
N GLU A 96 9.71 8.29 -10.06
CA GLU A 96 8.74 7.25 -9.72
C GLU A 96 7.89 7.67 -8.51
N ALA A 97 6.63 7.26 -8.52
CA ALA A 97 5.67 7.51 -7.46
C ALA A 97 5.09 6.19 -6.94
N ILE A 98 4.71 6.18 -5.66
CA ILE A 98 4.33 4.94 -4.97
C ILE A 98 2.84 4.67 -5.21
N PRO A 99 2.45 3.53 -5.81
CA PRO A 99 1.04 3.22 -6.06
C PRO A 99 0.28 2.92 -4.76
N LEU A 100 -0.84 3.60 -4.57
CA LEU A 100 -1.75 3.40 -3.44
C LEU A 100 -2.92 2.53 -3.87
N TYR A 101 -2.67 1.23 -4.02
CA TYR A 101 -3.58 0.28 -4.68
C TYR A 101 -4.86 -0.05 -3.91
N HIS A 102 -4.97 0.33 -2.64
CA HIS A 102 -6.25 0.27 -1.91
C HIS A 102 -7.15 1.47 -2.21
N ILE A 103 -6.62 2.57 -2.76
CA ILE A 103 -7.40 3.74 -3.14
C ILE A 103 -7.97 3.55 -4.54
N ARG A 104 -9.29 3.67 -4.68
CA ARG A 104 -10.03 3.40 -5.92
C ARG A 104 -11.08 4.47 -6.22
N PRO A 105 -11.39 4.73 -7.51
CA PRO A 105 -12.53 5.56 -7.86
C PRO A 105 -13.83 4.81 -7.56
N ASN A 106 -14.73 5.41 -6.80
CA ASN A 106 -16.00 4.83 -6.36
C ASN A 106 -17.08 4.91 -7.46
N LEU A 107 -16.83 4.26 -8.59
CA LEU A 107 -17.77 4.22 -9.72
C LEU A 107 -19.09 3.50 -9.38
N ARG A 108 -19.07 2.69 -8.32
CA ARG A 108 -20.21 1.90 -7.82
C ARG A 108 -21.06 2.66 -6.80
N LYS A 109 -20.64 3.87 -6.39
CA LYS A 109 -21.34 4.73 -5.42
C LYS A 109 -21.62 4.01 -4.09
N ILE A 110 -20.62 3.30 -3.59
CA ILE A 110 -20.67 2.54 -2.34
C ILE A 110 -20.49 3.51 -1.17
N PRO A 111 -21.34 3.47 -0.14
CA PRO A 111 -21.22 4.35 1.03
C PRO A 111 -19.99 3.99 1.87
N CYS A 112 -19.46 4.96 2.60
CA CYS A 112 -18.41 4.74 3.59
C CYS A 112 -18.94 3.96 4.80
N LEU A 113 -18.19 2.95 5.27
CA LEU A 113 -18.51 2.15 6.45
C LEU A 113 -18.69 2.98 7.73
N ALA A 114 -18.01 4.12 7.84
CA ALA A 114 -18.02 4.95 9.04
C ALA A 114 -19.10 6.04 8.98
N CYS A 115 -19.06 6.91 7.96
CA CYS A 115 -19.95 8.07 7.87
C CYS A 115 -21.17 7.89 6.95
N THR A 116 -21.30 6.78 6.23
CA THR A 116 -22.35 6.50 5.22
C THR A 116 -22.37 7.40 3.99
N ASP A 117 -21.55 8.46 3.94
CA ASP A 117 -21.40 9.29 2.76
C ASP A 117 -20.86 8.50 1.56
N VAL A 118 -21.35 8.87 0.37
CA VAL A 118 -20.84 8.37 -0.91
C VAL A 118 -19.82 9.38 -1.46
N LYS A 119 -18.53 9.07 -1.35
CA LYS A 119 -17.44 9.87 -1.94
C LYS A 119 -16.96 9.26 -3.25
N ASP A 120 -16.40 10.08 -4.15
CA ASP A 120 -15.91 9.63 -5.46
C ASP A 120 -14.60 8.84 -5.40
N VAL A 121 -13.83 8.99 -4.33
CA VAL A 121 -12.59 8.25 -4.09
C VAL A 121 -12.66 7.63 -2.71
N VAL A 122 -12.36 6.34 -2.63
CA VAL A 122 -12.50 5.53 -1.42
C VAL A 122 -11.29 4.63 -1.25
N LEU A 123 -11.05 4.19 -0.02
CA LEU A 123 -10.12 3.13 0.31
C LEU A 123 -10.89 1.81 0.49
N VAL A 124 -10.39 0.75 -0.14
CA VAL A 124 -10.95 -0.59 -0.10
C VAL A 124 -9.98 -1.51 0.64
N PHE A 125 -10.40 -2.01 1.81
CA PHE A 125 -9.59 -2.91 2.63
C PHE A 125 -9.40 -4.28 1.97
N PRO A 126 -8.28 -4.98 2.20
CA PRO A 126 -8.01 -6.31 1.65
C PRO A 126 -8.76 -7.46 2.34
N CYS A 127 -9.80 -7.18 3.13
CA CYS A 127 -10.62 -8.23 3.72
C CYS A 127 -11.51 -8.91 2.67
N GLU A 128 -12.04 -10.08 2.99
CA GLU A 128 -12.94 -10.86 2.11
C GLU A 128 -14.16 -10.04 1.63
N ALA A 129 -14.80 -9.31 2.55
CA ALA A 129 -15.94 -8.43 2.24
C ALA A 129 -15.54 -7.14 1.50
N ALA A 130 -14.23 -6.90 1.35
CA ALA A 130 -13.65 -5.71 0.74
C ALA A 130 -14.30 -4.41 1.24
N HIS A 131 -14.30 -4.20 2.55
CA HIS A 131 -14.98 -3.07 3.16
C HIS A 131 -14.43 -1.72 2.66
N VAL A 132 -15.33 -0.74 2.53
CA VAL A 132 -15.08 0.55 1.90
C VAL A 132 -15.14 1.68 2.91
N THR A 133 -14.14 2.55 2.91
CA THR A 133 -14.17 3.80 3.69
C THR A 133 -13.81 5.00 2.81
N CYS A 134 -14.33 6.18 3.14
CA CYS A 134 -13.82 7.40 2.52
C CYS A 134 -12.43 7.73 3.07
N LEU A 135 -11.68 8.57 2.36
CA LEU A 135 -10.32 8.93 2.78
C LEU A 135 -10.28 9.71 4.09
N ASP A 136 -11.30 10.53 4.37
CA ASP A 136 -11.37 11.31 5.61
C ASP A 136 -11.56 10.40 6.82
N CYS A 137 -12.55 9.50 6.81
CA CYS A 137 -12.74 8.54 7.90
C CYS A 137 -11.57 7.55 8.03
N PHE A 138 -10.85 7.24 6.94
CA PHE A 138 -9.60 6.48 7.06
C PHE A 138 -8.52 7.24 7.82
N LYS A 139 -8.36 8.55 7.56
CA LYS A 139 -7.43 9.38 8.34
C LYS A 139 -7.83 9.41 9.81
N ASP A 140 -9.11 9.62 10.11
CA ASP A 140 -9.62 9.62 11.48
C ASP A 140 -9.34 8.29 12.18
N TYR A 141 -9.57 7.17 11.49
CA TYR A 141 -9.23 5.83 11.98
C TYR A 141 -7.74 5.71 12.34
N CYS A 142 -6.86 6.13 11.43
CA CYS A 142 -5.42 6.13 11.68
C CYS A 142 -5.03 7.04 12.84
N ILE A 143 -5.60 8.24 12.95
CA ILE A 143 -5.29 9.20 14.02
C ILE A 143 -5.69 8.64 15.39
N VAL A 144 -6.90 8.08 15.51
CA VAL A 144 -7.38 7.47 16.76
C VAL A 144 -6.47 6.31 17.15
N LYS A 145 -6.20 5.37 16.22
CA LYS A 145 -5.35 4.22 16.51
C LYS A 145 -3.90 4.59 16.81
N LEU A 146 -3.38 5.65 16.18
CA LEU A 146 -2.04 6.15 16.47
C LEU A 146 -1.98 6.78 17.87
N GLY A 147 -2.98 7.58 18.23
CA GLY A 147 -3.08 8.21 19.56
C GLY A 147 -3.22 7.19 20.69
N GLU A 148 -3.92 6.08 20.43
CA GLU A 148 -4.10 4.99 21.38
C GLU A 148 -2.94 3.97 21.38
N ARG A 149 -1.92 4.11 20.52
CA ARG A 149 -0.88 3.08 20.29
C ARG A 149 -1.45 1.69 19.94
N HIS A 150 -2.56 1.65 19.22
CA HIS A 150 -3.26 0.41 18.79
C HIS A 150 -3.09 0.14 17.29
N PHE A 151 -1.92 0.44 16.74
CA PHE A 151 -1.51 -0.13 15.46
C PHE A 151 -0.96 -1.55 15.72
N ASP A 152 -1.21 -2.44 14.76
CA ASP A 152 -0.78 -3.84 14.85
C ASP A 152 0.58 -4.01 14.18
N PHE A 153 1.40 -4.90 14.72
CA PHE A 153 2.66 -5.28 14.09
C PHE A 153 2.49 -6.61 13.36
N ASP A 154 2.62 -6.62 12.04
CA ASP A 154 2.56 -7.83 11.23
C ASP A 154 3.91 -8.56 11.32
N GLU A 155 3.98 -9.59 12.18
CA GLU A 155 5.18 -10.39 12.40
C GLU A 155 5.68 -11.10 11.14
N SER A 156 4.79 -11.44 10.21
CA SER A 156 5.16 -12.19 9.01
C SER A 156 5.89 -11.32 7.99
N ASN A 157 5.54 -10.03 7.92
CA ASN A 157 6.08 -9.10 6.93
C ASN A 157 6.95 -7.98 7.52
N GLY A 158 6.93 -7.80 8.84
CA GLY A 158 7.77 -6.85 9.56
C GLY A 158 7.30 -5.38 9.49
N TYR A 159 6.01 -5.13 9.30
CA TYR A 159 5.47 -3.77 9.15
C TYR A 159 4.44 -3.43 10.23
N TYR A 160 4.45 -2.16 10.67
CA TYR A 160 3.45 -1.59 11.56
C TYR A 160 2.25 -1.11 10.75
N THR A 161 1.06 -1.62 11.02
CA THR A 161 -0.10 -1.49 10.13
C THR A 161 -1.43 -1.49 10.87
N LEU A 162 -2.53 -1.40 10.12
CA LEU A 162 -3.89 -1.47 10.64
C LEU A 162 -4.71 -2.49 9.84
N PRO A 163 -5.61 -3.23 10.54
CA PRO A 163 -6.60 -4.08 9.91
C PRO A 163 -7.81 -3.25 9.47
N CYS A 164 -8.76 -3.92 8.82
CA CYS A 164 -10.09 -3.38 8.57
C CYS A 164 -10.77 -2.97 9.89
N PRO A 165 -11.35 -1.76 9.98
CA PRO A 165 -12.07 -1.29 11.17
C PRO A 165 -13.24 -2.18 11.61
N ALA A 166 -13.76 -3.03 10.73
CA ALA A 166 -14.80 -4.00 11.03
C ALA A 166 -14.27 -5.27 11.74
N GLY A 167 -12.97 -5.35 12.05
CA GLY A 167 -12.37 -6.49 12.75
C GLY A 167 -12.21 -7.75 11.87
N CYS A 168 -12.11 -7.59 10.56
CA CYS A 168 -11.96 -8.73 9.65
C CYS A 168 -10.58 -9.37 9.74
N ALA A 169 -10.51 -10.70 9.65
CA ALA A 169 -9.26 -11.43 9.51
C ALA A 169 -8.51 -11.08 8.21
N ASN A 170 -7.19 -11.27 8.20
CA ASN A 170 -6.31 -11.13 7.03
C ASN A 170 -6.48 -9.79 6.27
N SER A 171 -6.73 -8.71 7.00
CA SER A 171 -7.15 -7.43 6.43
C SER A 171 -6.13 -6.31 6.56
N TYR A 172 -4.87 -6.65 6.90
CA TYR A 172 -3.79 -5.69 7.05
C TYR A 172 -3.43 -4.98 5.75
N ILE A 173 -3.21 -3.67 5.87
CA ILE A 173 -2.69 -2.85 4.78
C ILE A 173 -1.18 -3.10 4.67
N ARG A 174 -0.75 -3.76 3.60
CA ARG A 174 0.66 -4.14 3.42
C ARG A 174 1.53 -2.99 2.92
N GLU A 175 0.96 -2.11 2.10
CA GLU A 175 1.67 -0.93 1.62
C GLU A 175 1.55 0.22 2.63
N VAL A 176 2.58 0.37 3.46
CA VAL A 176 2.64 1.36 4.54
C VAL A 176 2.52 2.81 4.04
N HIS A 177 2.83 3.08 2.77
CA HIS A 177 2.68 4.42 2.21
C HIS A 177 1.21 4.89 2.11
N HIS A 178 0.22 4.02 2.31
CA HIS A 178 -1.17 4.45 2.51
C HIS A 178 -1.33 5.35 3.74
N PHE A 179 -0.49 5.19 4.77
CA PHE A 179 -0.49 6.03 5.96
C PHE A 179 0.08 7.43 5.71
N ARG A 180 0.66 7.73 4.53
CA ARG A 180 0.98 9.11 4.08
C ARG A 180 -0.26 9.97 3.83
N LEU A 181 -1.48 9.40 4.00
CA LEU A 181 -2.72 10.17 4.15
C LEU A 181 -2.73 11.05 5.40
N LEU A 182 -2.01 10.62 6.45
CA LEU A 182 -1.75 11.41 7.64
C LEU A 182 -0.90 12.63 7.31
N ASP A 183 -0.96 13.65 8.17
CA ASP A 183 -0.03 14.76 8.05
C ASP A 183 1.42 14.34 8.37
N GLN A 184 2.38 15.23 8.10
CA GLN A 184 3.79 14.93 8.27
C GLN A 184 4.14 14.58 9.74
N HIS A 185 3.55 15.26 10.71
CA HIS A 185 3.85 15.04 12.13
C HIS A 185 3.31 13.68 12.60
N GLN A 186 2.07 13.38 12.23
CA GLN A 186 1.44 12.09 12.50
C GLN A 186 2.17 10.93 11.81
N TYR A 187 2.63 11.13 10.57
CA TYR A 187 3.39 10.10 9.86
C TYR A 187 4.77 9.86 10.50
N GLU A 188 5.47 10.90 10.95
CA GLU A 188 6.72 10.78 11.72
C GLU A 188 6.48 10.04 13.05
N GLN A 189 5.40 10.36 13.74
CA GLN A 189 4.99 9.65 14.95
C GLN A 189 4.70 8.17 14.68
N TYR A 190 4.00 7.85 13.58
CA TYR A 190 3.78 6.48 13.13
C TYR A 190 5.10 5.73 12.86
N GLN A 191 6.05 6.36 12.16
CA GLN A 191 7.36 5.75 11.90
C GLN A 191 8.14 5.49 13.20
N ARG A 192 8.13 6.45 14.12
CA ARG A 192 8.77 6.31 15.43
C ARG A 192 8.14 5.16 16.24
N PHE A 193 6.81 5.13 16.35
CA PHE A 193 6.11 4.07 17.10
C PHE A 193 6.34 2.68 16.48
N GLY A 194 6.36 2.57 15.15
CA GLY A 194 6.70 1.32 14.48
C GLY A 194 8.12 0.84 14.79
N ALA A 195 9.10 1.76 14.86
CA ALA A 195 10.47 1.43 15.25
C ALA A 195 10.60 1.05 16.73
N GLU A 196 9.89 1.76 17.62
CA GLU A 196 9.81 1.44 19.05
C GLU A 196 9.24 0.04 19.29
N GLU A 197 8.10 -0.28 18.66
CA GLU A 197 7.46 -1.59 18.75
C GLU A 197 8.35 -2.72 18.22
N PHE A 198 9.07 -2.48 17.13
CA PHE A 198 10.05 -3.45 16.62
C PHE A 198 11.14 -3.74 17.66
N VAL A 199 11.72 -2.70 18.29
CA VAL A 199 12.76 -2.86 19.31
C VAL A 199 12.23 -3.64 20.50
N LEU A 200 11.03 -3.31 21.00
CA LEU A 200 10.43 -4.01 22.13
C LEU A 200 10.15 -5.49 21.81
N ARG A 201 9.64 -5.78 20.62
CA ARG A 201 9.40 -7.16 20.15
C ARG A 201 10.68 -7.97 19.95
N ALA A 202 11.78 -7.31 19.58
CA ALA A 202 13.09 -7.93 19.50
C ALA A 202 13.74 -8.20 20.88
N GLY A 203 13.01 -8.01 21.99
CA GLY A 203 13.53 -8.14 23.35
C GLY A 203 14.38 -6.95 23.80
N GLY A 204 14.36 -5.87 23.02
CA GLY A 204 15.00 -4.60 23.31
C GLY A 204 14.22 -3.75 24.30
N ILE A 205 14.79 -2.60 24.64
CA ILE A 205 14.28 -1.66 25.65
C ILE A 205 14.47 -0.24 25.13
N LEU A 206 13.52 0.65 25.45
CA LEU A 206 13.62 2.08 25.15
C LEU A 206 14.28 2.82 26.31
N CYS A 207 15.12 3.81 26.00
CA CYS A 207 15.71 4.67 27.02
C CYS A 207 14.61 5.44 27.79
N PRO A 208 14.57 5.36 29.13
CA PRO A 208 13.52 5.98 29.94
C PRO A 208 13.71 7.49 30.15
N GLN A 209 14.83 8.07 29.71
CA GLN A 209 15.06 9.51 29.86
C GLN A 209 14.02 10.30 29.05
N PRO A 210 13.45 11.37 29.65
CA PRO A 210 12.62 12.33 28.92
C PRO A 210 13.34 12.80 27.65
N ASP A 211 12.59 12.90 26.56
CA ASP A 211 13.06 13.35 25.24
C ASP A 211 14.17 12.51 24.59
N CYS A 212 14.55 11.35 25.16
CA CYS A 212 15.49 10.43 24.53
C CYS A 212 14.80 9.30 23.76
N GLY A 213 14.15 8.36 24.45
CA GLY A 213 13.41 7.26 23.82
C GLY A 213 14.22 6.33 22.91
N MET A 214 15.56 6.35 22.99
CA MET A 214 16.42 5.54 22.12
C MET A 214 16.16 4.05 22.29
N GLY A 215 15.90 3.35 21.20
CA GLY A 215 15.75 1.90 21.18
C GLY A 215 17.10 1.18 21.25
N LEU A 216 17.23 0.28 22.22
CA LEU A 216 18.44 -0.50 22.49
C LEU A 216 18.08 -1.99 22.44
N ILE A 217 18.91 -2.80 21.77
CA ILE A 217 18.77 -4.27 21.76
C ILE A 217 20.01 -4.84 22.47
N PRO A 218 20.01 -4.88 23.82
CA PRO A 218 21.10 -5.49 24.57
C PRO A 218 21.09 -7.02 24.40
N PRO A 219 22.21 -7.72 24.68
CA PRO A 219 22.28 -9.18 24.65
C PRO A 219 21.15 -9.84 25.46
N ASP A 220 20.74 -11.05 25.04
CA ASP A 220 19.78 -11.85 25.79
C ASP A 220 20.37 -12.14 27.19
N PRO A 221 19.58 -11.97 28.27
CA PRO A 221 20.04 -12.32 29.61
C PRO A 221 20.62 -13.72 29.74
N LYS A 222 20.21 -14.67 28.90
CA LYS A 222 20.73 -16.05 28.89
C LYS A 222 22.17 -16.16 28.39
N ASP A 223 22.61 -15.21 27.57
CA ASP A 223 23.94 -15.22 26.95
C ASP A 223 25.00 -14.54 27.84
N VAL A 224 24.58 -13.89 28.93
CA VAL A 224 25.45 -13.12 29.83
C VAL A 224 25.68 -13.91 31.12
N LEU A 225 26.95 -14.25 31.39
CA LEU A 225 27.34 -15.00 32.60
C LEU A 225 27.17 -14.18 33.89
N ASN A 226 27.18 -12.86 33.80
CA ASN A 226 27.09 -11.94 34.93
C ASN A 226 25.74 -11.18 34.96
N GLU A 227 24.88 -11.51 35.93
CA GLU A 227 23.56 -10.89 36.08
C GLU A 227 23.62 -9.37 36.38
N GLU A 228 24.69 -8.88 37.02
CA GLU A 228 24.84 -7.45 37.30
C GLU A 228 25.15 -6.66 36.02
N GLU A 229 26.01 -7.19 35.16
CA GLU A 229 26.31 -6.59 33.85
C GLU A 229 25.09 -6.63 32.93
N CYS A 230 24.31 -7.70 32.95
CA CYS A 230 23.07 -7.79 32.19
C CYS A 230 22.02 -6.75 32.65
N ARG A 231 21.99 -6.42 33.94
CA ARG A 231 21.08 -5.42 34.51
C ARG A 231 21.48 -3.99 34.18
N LYS A 232 22.76 -3.73 33.90
CA LYS A 232 23.27 -2.39 33.61
C LYS A 232 23.12 -2.08 32.12
N ILE A 233 22.16 -1.22 31.78
CA ILE A 233 21.97 -0.74 30.40
C ILE A 233 22.50 0.68 30.29
N GLN A 234 23.35 0.94 29.31
CA GLN A 234 23.76 2.30 28.94
C GLN A 234 23.08 2.68 27.61
N CYS A 235 22.52 3.89 27.56
CA CYS A 235 21.97 4.47 26.33
C CYS A 235 23.08 4.89 25.36
N ILE A 236 23.70 3.91 24.70
CA ILE A 236 24.78 4.10 23.75
C ILE A 236 24.23 4.72 22.47
N GLY A 237 24.87 5.80 22.01
CA GLY A 237 24.45 6.55 20.82
C GLY A 237 23.37 7.61 21.10
N GLY A 238 22.83 7.66 22.32
CA GLY A 238 21.77 8.58 22.73
C GLY A 238 22.23 9.53 23.82
N CYS A 239 21.51 9.53 24.95
CA CYS A 239 21.78 10.43 26.08
C CYS A 239 22.86 9.92 27.06
N ASN A 240 23.45 8.75 26.83
CA ASN A 240 24.41 8.08 27.71
C ASN A 240 23.90 7.73 29.12
N TYR A 241 22.60 7.89 29.39
CA TYR A 241 22.01 7.51 30.67
C TYR A 241 22.19 6.03 30.96
N VAL A 242 22.54 5.71 32.21
CA VAL A 242 22.75 4.34 32.68
C VAL A 242 21.61 3.96 33.61
N PHE A 243 20.85 2.94 33.22
CA PHE A 243 19.62 2.52 33.89
C PHE A 243 19.53 1.02 34.08
N CYS A 244 18.66 0.61 35.00
CA CYS A 244 18.41 -0.78 35.32
C CYS A 244 17.46 -1.40 34.28
N ARG A 245 17.85 -2.54 33.72
CA ARG A 245 17.05 -3.34 32.76
C ARG A 245 15.65 -3.69 33.29
N ARG A 246 15.52 -3.90 34.61
CA ARG A 246 14.29 -4.43 35.24
C ARG A 246 13.29 -3.34 35.60
N CYS A 247 13.72 -2.28 36.29
CA CYS A 247 12.83 -1.24 36.79
C CYS A 247 12.81 0.04 35.95
N LEU A 248 13.70 0.15 34.96
CA LEU A 248 13.86 1.33 34.10
C LEU A 248 14.19 2.63 34.84
N ASN A 249 14.57 2.56 36.12
CA ASN A 249 15.15 3.67 36.88
C ASN A 249 16.67 3.70 36.72
N GLY A 250 17.33 4.73 37.26
CA GLY A 250 18.79 4.83 37.29
C GLY A 250 19.44 3.56 37.84
N TYR A 251 20.57 3.17 37.27
CA TYR A 251 21.25 1.93 37.65
C TYR A 251 21.58 1.93 39.15
N HIS A 252 21.32 0.80 39.79
CA HIS A 252 21.52 0.61 41.22
C HIS A 252 22.04 -0.80 41.51
N VAL A 253 22.71 -0.96 42.65
CA VAL A 253 23.14 -2.25 43.19
C VAL A 253 22.06 -2.74 44.16
N GLY A 254 21.73 -4.04 44.14
CA GLY A 254 20.66 -4.63 44.95
C GLY A 254 19.30 -4.68 44.25
N ASP A 255 18.24 -4.95 45.00
CA ASP A 255 16.91 -5.20 44.46
C ASP A 255 16.21 -3.95 43.92
N CYS A 256 15.38 -4.14 42.89
CA CYS A 256 14.48 -3.11 42.41
C CYS A 256 13.35 -2.96 43.43
N GLY A 257 13.22 -1.80 44.07
CA GLY A 257 12.08 -1.52 44.97
C GLY A 257 10.72 -1.65 44.26
N GLU A 258 9.62 -1.52 45.01
CA GLU A 258 8.27 -1.67 44.45
C GLU A 258 8.03 -0.74 43.26
N VAL A 259 7.90 -1.33 42.07
CA VAL A 259 7.56 -0.62 40.85
C VAL A 259 6.06 -0.33 40.90
N GLN A 260 5.66 0.91 41.17
CA GLN A 260 4.27 1.32 41.00
C GLN A 260 3.91 1.22 39.52
N GLN A 261 3.22 0.14 39.16
CA GLN A 261 2.58 0.00 37.85
C GLN A 261 1.48 1.06 37.75
N THR A 262 1.81 2.21 37.20
CA THR A 262 0.83 3.21 36.81
C THR A 262 0.15 2.71 35.54
N SER A 263 -0.87 1.87 35.71
CA SER A 263 -1.80 1.47 34.65
C SER A 263 -2.62 2.69 34.24
N SER A 264 -2.01 3.54 33.41
CA SER A 264 -2.67 4.64 32.73
C SER A 264 -3.64 4.07 31.70
N SER A 265 -4.82 3.68 32.19
CA SER A 265 -5.97 3.32 31.37
C SER A 265 -6.54 4.61 30.80
N ALA A 266 -5.87 5.14 29.77
CA ALA A 266 -6.42 6.18 28.93
C ALA A 266 -7.65 5.59 28.21
N GLN A 267 -8.84 5.82 28.75
CA GLN A 267 -10.11 5.59 28.07
C GLN A 267 -10.23 6.61 26.93
N GLY A 268 -9.52 6.33 25.84
CA GLY A 268 -9.74 6.96 24.55
C GLY A 268 -11.14 6.62 24.05
N LYS A 269 -11.80 7.56 23.39
CA LYS A 269 -12.99 7.25 22.58
C LYS A 269 -12.53 6.38 21.40
N GLY A 270 -12.58 5.06 21.60
CA GLY A 270 -12.17 4.09 20.60
C GLY A 270 -12.89 4.30 19.26
N TYR A 271 -12.18 4.08 18.17
CA TYR A 271 -12.78 4.08 16.84
C TYR A 271 -13.73 2.89 16.73
N SER A 272 -15.03 3.17 16.59
CA SER A 272 -16.07 2.14 16.46
C SER A 272 -16.86 2.35 15.17
N VAL A 273 -17.27 1.22 14.58
CA VAL A 273 -18.08 1.19 13.37
C VAL A 273 -19.36 0.44 13.67
N ASP A 274 -20.47 1.01 13.25
CA ASP A 274 -21.79 0.42 13.37
C ASP A 274 -21.89 -0.86 12.50
N PRO A 275 -22.17 -2.04 13.08
CA PRO A 275 -22.29 -3.30 12.35
C PRO A 275 -23.28 -3.28 11.19
N ASP A 276 -24.33 -2.44 11.25
CA ASP A 276 -25.29 -2.35 10.16
C ASP A 276 -24.72 -1.58 8.97
N ARG A 277 -23.92 -0.53 9.20
CA ARG A 277 -23.22 0.20 8.13
C ARG A 277 -22.16 -0.64 7.43
N VAL A 278 -21.53 -1.56 8.17
CA VAL A 278 -20.53 -2.50 7.64
C VAL A 278 -21.13 -3.40 6.55
N LYS A 279 -22.40 -3.80 6.68
CA LYS A 279 -23.07 -4.68 5.71
C LYS A 279 -23.18 -4.03 4.33
N ASP A 280 -23.47 -2.73 4.29
CA ASP A 280 -23.72 -1.97 3.05
C ASP A 280 -22.42 -1.45 2.42
N ALA A 281 -21.35 -1.30 3.21
CA ALA A 281 -20.08 -0.74 2.78
C ALA A 281 -19.12 -1.80 2.21
N LYS A 282 -19.61 -2.70 1.35
CA LYS A 282 -18.81 -3.78 0.74
C LYS A 282 -18.51 -3.49 -0.71
N TRP A 283 -17.23 -3.58 -1.10
CA TRP A 283 -16.80 -3.39 -2.49
C TRP A 283 -17.24 -4.53 -3.40
N ASP A 284 -17.68 -5.66 -2.83
CA ASP A 284 -18.09 -6.91 -3.46
C ASP A 284 -18.13 -6.92 -4.98
N GLU A 285 -17.12 -7.55 -5.57
CA GLU A 285 -17.11 -7.94 -6.97
C GLU A 285 -18.05 -9.13 -7.23
N ALA A 286 -18.37 -9.91 -6.18
CA ALA A 286 -19.21 -11.12 -6.24
C ALA A 286 -20.71 -10.84 -6.08
N SER A 287 -21.13 -9.96 -5.16
CA SER A 287 -22.56 -9.75 -4.85
C SER A 287 -23.36 -9.01 -5.94
N LYS A 288 -22.69 -8.51 -6.99
CA LYS A 288 -23.32 -8.00 -8.22
C LYS A 288 -23.02 -8.83 -9.48
N ARG A 289 -22.40 -10.01 -9.37
CA ARG A 289 -22.31 -10.94 -10.52
C ARG A 289 -23.70 -11.34 -11.05
N THR A 290 -24.77 -11.14 -10.27
CA THR A 290 -26.12 -11.53 -10.67
C THR A 290 -26.93 -10.46 -11.43
N ILE A 291 -26.68 -9.14 -11.35
CA ILE A 291 -27.55 -8.16 -12.07
C ILE A 291 -26.77 -6.92 -12.55
N GLN A 292 -25.92 -7.13 -13.54
CA GLN A 292 -25.70 -6.33 -14.76
C GLN A 292 -24.32 -6.71 -15.29
N LYS A 293 -24.28 -7.72 -16.17
CA LYS A 293 -23.25 -7.73 -17.21
C LYS A 293 -23.38 -6.39 -17.93
N SER A 294 -22.59 -5.41 -17.52
CA SER A 294 -22.65 -4.09 -18.15
C SER A 294 -22.11 -4.30 -19.55
N THR A 295 -23.00 -4.38 -20.53
CA THR A 295 -22.63 -4.37 -21.93
C THR A 295 -22.44 -2.93 -22.35
N LYS A 296 -21.39 -2.66 -23.12
CA LYS A 296 -21.22 -1.36 -23.77
C LYS A 296 -21.14 -1.58 -25.28
N PRO A 297 -21.78 -0.73 -26.09
CA PRO A 297 -21.72 -0.87 -27.53
C PRO A 297 -20.33 -0.46 -28.04
N CYS A 298 -19.77 -1.23 -28.97
CA CYS A 298 -18.54 -0.84 -29.67
C CYS A 298 -18.71 0.56 -30.30
N PRO A 299 -17.77 1.50 -30.10
CA PRO A 299 -17.89 2.85 -30.66
C PRO A 299 -17.94 2.89 -32.20
N LYS A 300 -17.37 1.89 -32.88
CA LYS A 300 -17.34 1.79 -34.35
C LYS A 300 -18.57 1.11 -34.94
N CYS A 301 -18.92 -0.07 -34.45
CA CYS A 301 -19.96 -0.91 -35.07
C CYS A 301 -21.22 -1.12 -34.21
N ARG A 302 -21.25 -0.53 -33.01
CA ARG A 302 -22.35 -0.58 -32.03
C ARG A 302 -22.71 -1.97 -31.50
N THR A 303 -21.99 -3.02 -31.89
CA THR A 303 -22.18 -4.37 -31.34
C THR A 303 -22.03 -4.35 -29.81
N PRO A 304 -23.01 -4.88 -29.06
CA PRO A 304 -22.90 -5.01 -27.62
C PRO A 304 -21.67 -5.86 -27.27
N THR A 305 -20.81 -5.34 -26.39
CA THR A 305 -19.60 -6.02 -25.95
C THR A 305 -19.61 -6.13 -24.43
N GLU A 306 -19.39 -7.34 -23.94
CA GLU A 306 -19.13 -7.61 -22.53
C GLU A 306 -17.64 -7.48 -22.25
N ARG A 307 -17.29 -6.98 -21.07
CA ARG A 307 -15.91 -6.97 -20.59
C ARG A 307 -15.69 -8.21 -19.75
N ASP A 308 -14.78 -9.07 -20.21
CA ASP A 308 -14.27 -10.20 -19.45
C ASP A 308 -12.88 -9.84 -18.88
N GLY A 309 -12.72 -9.99 -17.57
CA GLY A 309 -11.51 -9.59 -16.83
C GLY A 309 -11.39 -8.10 -16.46
N GLY A 310 -10.22 -7.75 -15.95
CA GLY A 310 -9.91 -6.42 -15.39
C GLY A 310 -9.32 -5.42 -16.38
N CYS A 311 -9.01 -5.82 -17.62
CA CYS A 311 -8.41 -4.93 -18.62
C CYS A 311 -9.43 -3.95 -19.21
N MET A 312 -9.02 -2.69 -19.45
CA MET A 312 -9.85 -1.68 -20.12
C MET A 312 -9.64 -1.62 -21.64
N HIS A 313 -8.65 -2.34 -22.17
CA HIS A 313 -8.40 -2.45 -23.61
C HIS A 313 -9.28 -3.55 -24.21
N ILE A 314 -10.20 -3.17 -25.09
CA ILE A 314 -11.16 -4.09 -25.69
C ILE A 314 -10.93 -4.15 -27.20
N VAL A 315 -10.81 -5.36 -27.74
CA VAL A 315 -10.82 -5.62 -29.19
C VAL A 315 -12.21 -6.12 -29.59
N CYS A 316 -12.88 -5.42 -30.51
CA CYS A 316 -14.21 -5.82 -30.96
C CYS A 316 -14.15 -7.15 -31.74
N THR A 317 -14.82 -8.18 -31.22
CA THR A 317 -14.85 -9.55 -31.77
C THR A 317 -15.82 -9.73 -32.94
N ARG A 318 -16.64 -8.72 -33.27
CA ARG A 318 -17.50 -8.77 -34.47
C ARG A 318 -16.64 -8.95 -35.71
N ALA A 319 -16.93 -9.99 -36.49
CA ALA A 319 -16.29 -10.22 -37.78
C ALA A 319 -16.26 -8.93 -38.63
N GLY A 320 -15.07 -8.57 -39.13
CA GLY A 320 -14.85 -7.36 -39.93
C GLY A 320 -14.70 -6.05 -39.15
N CYS A 321 -14.86 -6.03 -37.82
CA CYS A 321 -14.68 -4.81 -37.03
C CYS A 321 -13.24 -4.63 -36.54
N GLY A 322 -12.75 -5.56 -35.69
CA GLY A 322 -11.40 -5.56 -35.11
C GLY A 322 -11.00 -4.31 -34.33
N PHE A 323 -11.96 -3.41 -34.02
CA PHE A 323 -11.67 -2.10 -33.46
C PHE A 323 -11.19 -2.20 -32.02
N GLN A 324 -10.05 -1.58 -31.73
CA GLN A 324 -9.45 -1.49 -30.39
C GLN A 324 -9.92 -0.21 -29.69
N TRP A 325 -10.58 -0.36 -28.54
CA TRP A 325 -11.21 0.76 -27.85
C TRP A 325 -11.11 0.65 -26.33
N CYS A 326 -11.22 1.79 -25.66
CA CYS A 326 -11.16 1.86 -24.20
C CYS A 326 -12.56 1.71 -23.58
N TRP A 327 -12.72 0.75 -22.66
CA TRP A 327 -13.96 0.52 -21.91
C TRP A 327 -14.44 1.75 -21.13
N VAL A 328 -13.49 2.52 -20.58
CA VAL A 328 -13.74 3.71 -19.75
C VAL A 328 -14.11 4.92 -20.60
N CYS A 329 -13.38 5.15 -21.69
CA CYS A 329 -13.51 6.35 -22.52
C CYS A 329 -14.54 6.22 -23.64
N GLN A 330 -14.84 4.99 -24.10
CA GLN A 330 -15.66 4.72 -25.29
C GLN A 330 -15.12 5.40 -26.56
N THR A 331 -13.80 5.41 -26.71
CA THR A 331 -13.03 6.00 -27.82
C THR A 331 -11.93 5.01 -28.27
N PRO A 332 -11.20 5.25 -29.38
CA PRO A 332 -10.04 4.43 -29.73
C PRO A 332 -9.08 4.25 -28.54
N TRP A 333 -8.45 3.08 -28.44
CA TRP A 333 -7.44 2.81 -27.41
C TRP A 333 -6.19 3.68 -27.65
N THR A 334 -5.66 4.29 -26.59
CA THR A 334 -4.52 5.21 -26.68
C THR A 334 -3.52 4.96 -25.55
N ARG A 335 -2.30 5.50 -25.72
CA ARG A 335 -1.27 5.52 -24.66
C ARG A 335 -1.72 6.28 -23.40
N GLU A 336 -2.67 7.22 -23.52
CA GLU A 336 -3.28 7.86 -22.36
C GLU A 336 -4.19 6.90 -21.59
N CYS A 337 -4.91 6.02 -22.28
CA CYS A 337 -5.73 4.99 -21.63
C CYS A 337 -4.85 3.99 -20.88
N MET A 338 -3.75 3.54 -21.50
CA MET A 338 -2.73 2.69 -20.85
C MET A 338 -2.19 3.35 -19.57
N GLY A 339 -1.86 4.63 -19.63
CA GLY A 339 -1.31 5.34 -18.47
C GLY A 339 -2.34 5.58 -17.36
N ASN A 340 -3.56 5.99 -17.68
CA ASN A 340 -4.52 6.49 -16.69
C ASN A 340 -5.41 5.39 -16.09
N HIS A 341 -5.69 4.33 -16.84
CA HIS A 341 -6.67 3.30 -16.46
C HIS A 341 -6.51 2.02 -17.29
N TRP A 342 -5.31 1.43 -17.35
CA TRP A 342 -5.09 0.18 -18.11
C TRP A 342 -5.98 -0.96 -17.63
N PHE A 343 -6.15 -1.06 -16.32
CA PHE A 343 -7.02 -2.01 -15.62
C PHE A 343 -7.79 -1.30 -14.50
N GLY A 344 -8.73 -1.99 -13.84
CA GLY A 344 -9.45 -1.42 -12.69
C GLY A 344 -10.71 -2.15 -12.23
#